data_AF-A0A8K1B0L8-F1
#
_entry.id   AF-A0A8K1B0L8-F1
#
_cell.length_a   1.000
_cell.length_b   1.000
_cell.length_c   1.000
_cell.angle_alpha   90.00
_cell.angle_beta   90.00
_cell.angle_gamma   90.00
#
_symmetry.space_group_name_H-M   'P 1'
#
loop_
_entity.id
_entity.type
_entity.pdbx_description
1 polymer ?
#
loop_
_entity_poly.entity_id
_entity_poly.type
_entity_poly.pdbx_seq_one_letter_code
_entity_poly.pdbx_strand_id
1 'polypeptide(L)'
;ELVELEIRETLDKYEFPGDEIPIIAGSALLALEALSENAQIKPGDNKWVDKIYNLMDQVDAYIPTPQRETDKPFLMAVEDVFSITGRGTVATGRVERGCVKIGDTVELVGLRDTKTTTVTGLEMFQKTLEESVAGDNVGILLRGVQKTDIERGMVLAKPGSITPHTKFEAQVYV
;
A
#
# COMPACT_ATOMS: atom_id res chain seq x y z
N GLU A 1 4.05 -3.09 31.88
CA GLU A 1 5.41 -3.49 32.28
C GLU A 1 5.76 -4.87 31.76
N LEU A 2 5.24 -6.00 32.29
CA LEU A 2 5.59 -7.33 31.76
C LEU A 2 5.24 -7.53 30.27
N VAL A 3 4.02 -7.16 29.87
CA VAL A 3 3.57 -7.26 28.47
C VAL A 3 4.43 -6.41 27.52
N GLU A 4 4.88 -5.25 27.99
CA GLU A 4 5.73 -4.38 27.19
C GLU A 4 7.12 -5.00 26.97
N LEU A 5 7.69 -5.60 28.01
CA LEU A 5 8.94 -6.35 27.91
C LEU A 5 8.84 -7.48 26.89
N GLU A 6 7.79 -8.31 26.96
CA GLU A 6 7.58 -9.42 26.03
C GLU A 6 7.43 -8.95 24.57
N ILE A 7 6.78 -7.79 24.34
CA ILE A 7 6.68 -7.18 23.02
C ILE A 7 8.05 -6.73 22.52
N ARG A 8 8.84 -6.06 23.36
CA ARG A 8 10.19 -5.59 22.99
C ARG A 8 11.13 -6.76 22.68
N GLU A 9 11.16 -7.79 23.53
CA GLU A 9 11.92 -9.01 23.29
C GLU A 9 11.51 -9.70 21.97
N THR A 10 10.22 -9.68 21.64
CA THR A 10 9.73 -10.21 20.35
C THR A 10 10.20 -9.36 19.18
N LEU A 11 10.19 -8.03 19.30
CA LEU A 11 10.68 -7.12 18.26
C LEU A 11 12.18 -7.33 18.01
N ASP A 12 12.98 -7.40 19.07
CA ASP A 12 14.43 -7.63 18.99
C ASP A 12 14.75 -8.99 18.35
N LYS A 13 13.95 -10.02 18.66
CA LYS A 13 14.08 -11.35 18.03
C LYS A 13 13.92 -11.31 16.51
N TYR A 14 13.16 -10.36 15.98
CA TYR A 14 12.96 -10.15 14.54
C TYR A 14 13.78 -8.99 13.98
N GLU A 15 14.87 -8.60 14.66
CA GLU A 15 15.82 -7.57 14.22
C GLU A 15 15.21 -6.16 14.11
N PHE A 16 14.09 -5.90 14.78
CA PHE A 16 13.57 -4.55 14.99
C PHE A 16 14.19 -3.92 16.23
N PRO A 17 14.33 -2.58 16.31
CA PRO A 17 14.87 -1.91 17.48
C PRO A 17 13.82 -1.85 18.61
N GLY A 18 13.64 -2.97 19.32
CA GLY A 18 12.60 -3.15 20.32
C GLY A 18 12.61 -2.09 21.40
N ASP A 19 13.79 -1.63 21.84
CA ASP A 19 13.95 -0.56 22.83
C ASP A 19 13.58 0.84 22.32
N GLU A 20 13.66 1.09 21.01
CA GLU A 20 13.41 2.42 20.42
C GLU A 20 11.96 2.59 19.95
N ILE A 21 11.28 1.48 19.61
CA ILE A 21 9.91 1.53 19.10
C ILE A 21 8.96 2.09 20.18
N PRO A 22 8.18 3.15 19.86
CA PRO A 22 7.20 3.70 20.79
C PRO A 22 6.07 2.71 21.08
N ILE A 23 5.77 2.48 22.35
CA ILE A 23 4.65 1.62 22.79
C ILE A 23 3.64 2.46 23.57
N ILE A 24 2.43 2.59 23.02
CA ILE A 24 1.36 3.41 23.60
C ILE A 24 0.29 2.51 24.23
N ALA A 25 0.24 2.49 25.56
CA ALA A 25 -0.81 1.81 26.30
C ALA A 25 -2.11 2.64 26.28
N GLY A 26 -3.19 2.08 25.74
CA GLY A 26 -4.50 2.72 25.64
C GLY A 26 -5.65 1.74 25.43
N SER A 27 -6.86 2.26 25.22
CA SER A 27 -8.05 1.47 24.89
C SER A 27 -8.75 2.09 23.67
N ALA A 28 -8.66 1.39 22.53
CA ALA A 28 -9.30 1.84 21.28
C ALA A 28 -10.83 1.89 21.42
N LEU A 29 -11.43 0.94 22.14
CA LEU A 29 -12.87 0.91 22.38
C LEU A 29 -13.34 2.14 23.16
N LEU A 30 -12.71 2.44 24.29
CA LEU A 30 -13.12 3.57 25.15
C LEU A 30 -12.88 4.93 24.48
N ALA A 31 -11.83 5.04 23.63
CA ALA A 31 -11.62 6.24 22.82
C ALA A 31 -12.73 6.40 21.77
N LEU A 32 -13.13 5.31 21.10
CA LEU A 32 -14.19 5.33 20.10
C LEU A 32 -15.57 5.62 20.71
N GLU A 33 -15.90 5.02 21.85
CA GLU A 33 -17.14 5.29 22.58
C GLU A 33 -17.23 6.77 22.97
N ALA A 34 -16.15 7.35 23.51
CA ALA A 34 -16.10 8.77 23.85
C ALA A 34 -16.33 9.67 22.62
N LEU A 35 -15.69 9.38 21.49
CA LEU A 35 -15.88 10.13 20.24
C LEU A 35 -17.27 9.95 19.63
N SER A 36 -17.92 8.82 19.87
CA SER A 36 -19.28 8.55 19.42
C SER A 36 -20.30 9.34 20.23
N GLU A 37 -20.08 9.52 21.53
CA GLU A 37 -20.89 10.38 22.39
C GLU A 37 -20.66 11.87 22.11
N ASN A 38 -19.40 12.26 21.86
CA ASN A 38 -19.03 13.62 21.51
C ASN A 38 -17.91 13.65 20.47
N ALA A 39 -18.26 13.93 19.21
CA ALA A 39 -17.31 13.98 18.10
C ALA A 39 -16.34 15.19 18.15
N GLN A 40 -16.50 16.11 19.10
CA GLN A 40 -15.72 17.36 19.21
C GLN A 40 -14.82 17.38 20.46
N ILE A 41 -14.50 16.21 21.02
CA ILE A 41 -13.51 16.08 22.10
C ILE A 41 -12.17 16.64 21.61
N LYS A 42 -11.58 17.58 22.37
CA LYS A 42 -10.27 18.14 22.06
C LYS A 42 -9.18 17.37 22.82
N PRO A 43 -7.91 17.45 22.36
CA PRO A 43 -6.78 16.97 23.15
C PRO A 43 -6.82 17.54 24.57
N GLY A 44 -6.73 16.66 25.56
CA GLY A 44 -6.80 16.96 27.00
C GLY A 44 -8.18 16.74 27.64
N ASP A 45 -9.25 16.60 26.85
CA ASP A 45 -10.62 16.44 27.37
C ASP A 45 -10.95 14.98 27.76
N ASN A 46 -10.25 13.99 27.18
CA ASN A 46 -10.49 12.58 27.46
C ASN A 46 -9.19 11.76 27.38
N LYS A 47 -8.86 11.10 28.50
CA LYS A 47 -7.63 10.32 28.64
C LYS A 47 -7.42 9.23 27.59
N TRP A 48 -8.49 8.65 27.02
CA TRP A 48 -8.39 7.58 26.02
C TRP A 48 -8.22 8.14 24.62
N VAL A 49 -8.92 9.23 24.30
CA VAL A 49 -8.72 9.97 23.05
C VAL A 49 -7.30 10.54 23.00
N ASP A 50 -6.78 11.03 24.13
CA ASP A 50 -5.39 11.51 24.23
C ASP A 50 -4.34 10.43 23.93
N LYS A 51 -4.64 9.15 24.22
CA LYS A 51 -3.76 8.05 23.83
C LYS A 51 -3.73 7.83 22.32
N ILE A 52 -4.84 8.08 21.62
CA ILE A 52 -4.87 8.03 20.15
C ILE A 52 -4.09 9.21 19.55
N TYR A 53 -4.23 10.42 20.10
CA TYR A 53 -3.40 11.55 19.70
C TYR A 53 -1.92 11.27 19.91
N ASN A 54 -1.55 10.77 21.09
CA ASN A 54 -0.17 10.40 21.38
C ASN A 54 0.37 9.32 20.43
N LEU A 55 -0.44 8.32 20.07
CA LEU A 55 -0.09 7.32 19.05
C LEU A 55 0.20 7.98 17.70
N MET A 56 -0.67 8.89 17.24
CA MET A 56 -0.47 9.59 15.97
C MET A 56 0.76 10.49 15.99
N ASP A 57 1.03 11.19 17.11
CA ASP A 57 2.24 11.98 17.28
C ASP A 57 3.51 11.11 17.16
N GLN A 58 3.50 9.91 17.73
CA GLN A 58 4.61 8.96 17.59
C GLN A 58 4.73 8.41 16.17
N VAL A 59 3.62 8.15 15.48
CA VAL A 59 3.64 7.74 14.06
C VAL A 59 4.31 8.82 13.21
N ASP A 60 3.90 10.08 13.38
CA ASP A 60 4.43 11.21 12.62
C ASP A 60 5.92 11.48 12.93
N ALA A 61 6.35 11.26 14.17
CA ALA A 61 7.73 11.51 14.59
C ALA A 61 8.69 10.33 14.31
N TYR A 62 8.23 9.09 14.48
CA TYR A 62 9.06 7.89 14.44
C TYR A 62 9.14 7.26 13.04
N ILE A 63 8.06 7.30 12.26
CA ILE A 63 8.04 6.69 10.93
C ILE A 63 8.52 7.73 9.90
N PRO A 64 9.74 7.59 9.35
CA PRO A 64 10.22 8.55 8.37
C PRO A 64 9.36 8.50 7.11
N THR A 65 9.17 9.66 6.48
CA THR A 65 8.52 9.69 5.15
C THR A 65 9.42 8.95 4.16
N PRO A 66 8.94 7.85 3.54
CA PRO A 66 9.77 7.06 2.65
C PRO A 66 10.07 7.86 1.38
N GLN A 67 11.31 7.75 0.90
CA GLN A 67 11.68 8.32 -0.39
C GLN A 67 10.91 7.59 -1.50
N ARG A 68 10.12 8.34 -2.27
CA ARG A 68 9.39 7.80 -3.42
C ARG A 68 10.34 7.68 -4.60
N GLU A 69 10.47 6.48 -5.16
CA GLU A 69 11.36 6.21 -6.29
C GLU A 69 10.68 6.54 -7.64
N THR A 70 10.28 7.79 -7.84
CA THR A 70 9.49 8.23 -9.01
C THR A 70 10.25 8.20 -10.33
N ASP A 71 11.57 8.25 -10.29
CA ASP A 71 12.43 8.30 -11.48
C ASP A 71 12.74 6.91 -12.06
N LYS A 72 12.33 5.85 -11.37
CA LYS A 72 12.53 4.46 -11.84
C LYS A 72 11.45 4.05 -12.86
N PRO A 73 11.69 2.98 -13.64
CA PRO A 73 10.65 2.40 -14.49
C PRO A 73 9.42 2.00 -13.66
N PHE A 74 8.24 2.37 -14.15
CA PHE A 74 6.95 2.05 -13.54
C PHE A 74 6.83 0.56 -13.19
N LEU A 75 6.40 0.28 -11.96
CA LEU A 75 6.04 -1.04 -11.49
C LEU A 75 4.92 -0.92 -10.44
N MET A 76 3.85 -1.68 -10.62
CA MET A 76 2.75 -1.81 -9.68
C MET A 76 2.37 -3.29 -9.55
N ALA A 77 2.34 -3.80 -8.33
CA ALA A 77 1.82 -5.13 -8.05
C ALA A 77 0.29 -5.12 -8.14
N VAL A 78 -0.29 -6.13 -8.80
CA VAL A 78 -1.74 -6.30 -8.86
C VAL A 78 -2.21 -7.00 -7.58
N GLU A 79 -3.00 -6.29 -6.78
CA GLU A 79 -3.57 -6.77 -5.52
C GLU A 79 -5.00 -7.30 -5.69
N ASP A 80 -5.80 -6.64 -6.53
CA ASP A 80 -7.16 -7.08 -6.87
C ASP A 80 -7.58 -6.60 -8.28
N VAL A 81 -8.64 -7.20 -8.83
CA VAL A 81 -9.13 -6.96 -10.18
C VAL A 81 -10.65 -6.83 -10.20
N PHE A 82 -11.11 -5.67 -10.67
CA PHE A 82 -12.52 -5.36 -10.87
C PHE A 82 -12.85 -5.29 -12.35
N SER A 83 -14.07 -5.70 -12.70
CA SER A 83 -14.64 -5.43 -14.03
C SER A 83 -15.75 -4.41 -13.85
N ILE A 84 -15.62 -3.27 -14.51
CA ILE A 84 -16.63 -2.22 -14.49
C ILE A 84 -17.39 -2.28 -15.80
N THR A 85 -18.68 -2.64 -15.71
CA THR A 85 -19.59 -2.71 -16.87
C THR A 85 -19.50 -1.44 -17.70
N GLY A 86 -19.18 -1.58 -18.99
CA GLY A 86 -19.08 -0.47 -19.93
C GLY A 86 -17.80 0.38 -19.85
N ARG A 87 -16.93 0.19 -18.85
CA ARG A 87 -15.65 0.91 -18.72
C ARG A 87 -14.43 0.01 -18.98
N GLY A 88 -14.48 -1.25 -18.55
CA GLY A 88 -13.39 -2.22 -18.75
C GLY A 88 -12.87 -2.80 -17.42
N THR A 89 -11.66 -3.35 -17.46
CA THR A 89 -11.03 -4.01 -16.30
C THR A 89 -10.11 -3.05 -15.56
N VAL A 90 -10.27 -2.98 -14.24
CA VAL A 90 -9.46 -2.17 -13.34
C VAL A 90 -8.59 -3.08 -12.49
N ALA A 91 -7.29 -2.84 -12.53
CA ALA A 91 -6.31 -3.46 -11.63
C ALA A 91 -6.04 -2.50 -10.47
N THR A 92 -6.15 -2.95 -9.23
CA THR A 92 -5.79 -2.15 -8.06
C THR A 92 -4.49 -2.62 -7.44
N GLY A 93 -3.72 -1.68 -6.91
CA GLY A 93 -2.57 -1.97 -6.07
C GLY A 93 -1.75 -0.73 -5.73
N ARG A 94 -0.68 -0.93 -4.97
CA ARG A 94 0.29 0.12 -4.69
C ARG A 94 1.33 0.22 -5.80
N VAL A 95 1.58 1.43 -6.28
CA VAL A 95 2.72 1.68 -7.19
C VAL A 95 4.00 1.53 -6.38
N GLU A 96 4.82 0.53 -6.71
CA GLU A 96 6.07 0.27 -5.99
C GLU A 96 7.14 1.30 -6.35
N ARG A 97 7.24 1.63 -7.64
CA ARG A 97 8.21 2.59 -8.16
C ARG A 97 7.77 3.21 -9.48
N GLY A 98 8.39 4.33 -9.83
CA GLY A 98 8.13 5.06 -11.06
C GLY A 98 6.84 5.87 -11.03
N CYS A 99 6.38 6.22 -12.23
CA CYS A 99 5.14 6.95 -12.48
C CYS A 99 4.42 6.37 -13.70
N VAL A 100 3.09 6.53 -13.73
CA VAL A 100 2.26 6.14 -14.87
C VAL A 100 1.19 7.19 -15.13
N LYS A 101 0.95 7.48 -16.40
CA LYS A 101 -0.05 8.46 -16.87
C LYS A 101 -1.13 7.80 -17.69
N ILE A 102 -2.27 8.47 -17.79
CA ILE A 102 -3.29 8.09 -18.76
C ILE A 102 -2.69 8.17 -20.18
N GLY A 103 -2.86 7.11 -20.96
CA GLY A 103 -2.30 6.96 -22.30
C GLY A 103 -0.99 6.18 -22.35
N ASP A 104 -0.35 5.93 -21.21
CA ASP A 104 0.89 5.14 -21.19
C ASP A 104 0.63 3.69 -21.57
N THR A 105 1.59 3.13 -22.31
CA THR A 105 1.66 1.71 -22.62
C THR A 105 2.36 0.98 -21.49
N VAL A 106 1.75 -0.09 -20.98
CA VAL A 106 2.27 -0.93 -19.91
C VAL A 106 2.22 -2.41 -20.30
N GLU A 107 3.07 -3.22 -19.68
CA GLU A 107 3.05 -4.67 -19.80
C GLU A 107 2.44 -5.28 -18.54
N LEU A 108 1.53 -6.23 -18.75
CA LEU A 108 1.04 -7.14 -17.73
C LEU A 108 1.97 -8.36 -17.72
N VAL A 109 2.71 -8.55 -16.63
CA VAL A 109 3.79 -9.54 -16.53
C VAL A 109 3.54 -10.52 -15.38
N GLY A 110 3.88 -11.80 -15.59
CA GLY A 110 3.86 -12.85 -14.57
C GLY A 110 2.67 -13.80 -14.71
N LEU A 111 2.81 -15.04 -14.23
CA LEU A 111 1.81 -16.14 -14.23
C LEU A 111 1.33 -16.63 -15.62
N ARG A 112 1.31 -15.76 -16.63
CA ARG A 112 0.91 -16.00 -18.02
C ARG A 112 1.87 -15.30 -18.97
N ASP A 113 1.63 -15.45 -20.27
CA ASP A 113 2.37 -14.72 -21.30
C ASP A 113 2.20 -13.21 -21.13
N THR A 114 3.30 -12.48 -21.28
CA THR A 114 3.30 -11.02 -21.17
C THR A 114 2.40 -10.40 -22.24
N LYS A 115 1.51 -9.51 -21.82
CA LYS A 115 0.58 -8.79 -22.70
C LYS A 115 0.77 -7.30 -22.55
N THR A 116 0.89 -6.59 -23.67
CA THR A 116 0.91 -5.13 -23.70
C THR A 116 -0.50 -4.57 -23.69
N THR A 117 -0.72 -3.51 -22.92
CA THR A 117 -1.99 -2.76 -22.87
C THR A 117 -1.72 -1.26 -22.68
N THR A 118 -2.78 -0.46 -22.72
CA THR A 118 -2.72 0.99 -22.53
C THR A 118 -3.57 1.37 -21.33
N VAL A 119 -3.03 2.25 -20.49
CA VAL A 119 -3.76 2.85 -19.37
C VAL A 119 -4.78 3.84 -19.91
N THR A 120 -6.05 3.64 -19.59
CA THR A 120 -7.15 4.52 -20.04
C THR A 120 -7.77 5.34 -18.92
N GLY A 121 -7.40 5.07 -17.67
CA GLY A 121 -7.86 5.82 -16.52
C GLY A 121 -7.09 5.45 -15.26
N LEU A 122 -6.98 6.42 -14.36
CA LEU A 122 -6.37 6.28 -13.04
C LEU A 122 -7.36 6.82 -12.01
N GLU A 123 -7.58 6.08 -10.92
CA GLU A 123 -8.49 6.47 -9.85
C GLU A 123 -7.92 6.14 -8.47
N MET A 124 -8.04 7.05 -7.52
CA MET A 124 -7.72 6.84 -6.11
C MET A 124 -8.87 7.38 -5.27
N PHE A 125 -9.52 6.52 -4.47
CA PHE A 125 -10.63 6.90 -3.58
C PHE A 125 -11.70 7.79 -4.25
N GLN A 126 -12.30 7.33 -5.37
CA GLN A 126 -13.33 8.06 -6.12
C GLN A 126 -12.86 9.38 -6.76
N LYS A 127 -11.54 9.62 -6.83
CA LYS A 127 -10.95 10.77 -7.52
C LYS A 127 -10.17 10.30 -8.74
N THR A 128 -10.45 10.90 -9.88
CA THR A 128 -9.67 10.69 -11.11
C THR A 128 -8.32 11.37 -11.00
N LEU A 129 -7.27 10.70 -11.49
CA LEU A 129 -5.91 11.20 -11.53
C LEU A 129 -5.42 11.28 -12.99
N GLU A 130 -4.54 12.23 -13.28
CA GLU A 130 -3.82 12.30 -14.57
C GLU A 130 -2.54 11.46 -14.55
N GLU A 131 -1.92 11.36 -13.36
CA GLU A 131 -0.69 10.65 -13.09
C GLU A 131 -0.79 9.94 -11.73
N SER A 132 -0.19 8.76 -11.62
CA SER A 132 0.02 8.04 -10.36
C SER A 132 1.51 7.78 -10.17
N VAL A 133 1.99 7.92 -8.93
CA VAL A 133 3.42 7.84 -8.60
C VAL A 133 3.69 6.79 -7.54
N ALA A 134 4.95 6.41 -7.38
CA ALA A 134 5.41 5.51 -6.33
C ALA A 134 4.81 5.87 -4.95
N GLY A 135 4.22 4.87 -4.29
CA GLY A 135 3.54 4.99 -3.01
C GLY A 135 2.02 5.11 -3.08
N ASP A 136 1.46 5.45 -4.24
CA ASP A 136 0.02 5.63 -4.41
C ASP A 136 -0.73 4.30 -4.48
N ASN A 137 -1.85 4.20 -3.75
CA ASN A 137 -2.81 3.09 -3.90
C ASN A 137 -3.84 3.47 -4.97
N VAL A 138 -3.74 2.87 -6.15
CA VAL A 138 -4.45 3.32 -7.36
C VAL A 138 -5.21 2.17 -8.01
N GLY A 139 -6.35 2.49 -8.62
CA GLY A 139 -7.03 1.67 -9.61
C GLY A 139 -6.66 2.12 -11.02
N ILE A 140 -6.10 1.21 -11.82
CA ILE A 140 -5.69 1.45 -13.20
C ILE A 140 -6.66 0.76 -14.15
N LEU A 141 -7.38 1.55 -14.97
CA LEU A 141 -8.24 1.04 -16.02
C LEU A 141 -7.40 0.67 -17.26
N LEU A 142 -7.57 -0.57 -17.74
CA LEU A 142 -6.76 -1.13 -18.82
C LEU A 142 -7.58 -1.38 -20.08
N ARG A 143 -7.02 -1.03 -21.24
CA ARG A 143 -7.65 -1.23 -22.54
C ARG A 143 -7.54 -2.69 -22.99
N GLY A 144 -8.67 -3.31 -23.34
CA GLY A 144 -8.68 -4.62 -24.01
C GLY A 144 -8.14 -5.78 -23.15
N VAL A 145 -8.09 -5.57 -21.84
CA VAL A 145 -7.79 -6.60 -20.84
C VAL A 145 -9.12 -7.09 -20.29
N GLN A 146 -9.35 -8.40 -20.30
CA GLN A 146 -10.49 -9.01 -19.63
C GLN A 146 -10.10 -9.40 -18.21
N LYS A 147 -11.08 -9.56 -17.32
CA LYS A 147 -10.83 -10.03 -15.95
C LYS A 147 -10.13 -11.40 -15.91
N THR A 148 -10.28 -12.24 -16.93
CA THR A 148 -9.60 -13.54 -17.04
C THR A 148 -8.13 -13.43 -17.45
N ASP A 149 -7.72 -12.29 -18.02
CA ASP A 149 -6.35 -12.08 -18.51
C ASP A 149 -5.41 -11.62 -17.38
N ILE A 150 -5.98 -11.09 -16.28
CA ILE A 150 -5.25 -10.44 -15.19
C ILE A 150 -5.70 -11.00 -13.84
N GLU A 151 -4.75 -11.25 -12.95
CA GLU A 151 -5.03 -11.75 -11.61
C GLU A 151 -4.02 -11.22 -10.60
N ARG A 152 -4.38 -11.37 -9.32
CA ARG A 152 -3.50 -11.02 -8.19
C ARG A 152 -2.17 -11.78 -8.30
N GLY A 153 -1.07 -11.07 -8.06
CA GLY A 153 0.29 -11.62 -8.16
C GLY A 153 0.96 -11.37 -9.51
N MET A 154 0.23 -10.86 -10.51
CA MET A 154 0.85 -10.26 -11.69
C MET A 154 1.31 -8.82 -11.38
N VAL A 155 2.11 -8.23 -12.28
CA VAL A 155 2.54 -6.84 -12.18
C VAL A 155 2.19 -6.06 -13.45
N LEU A 156 1.86 -4.77 -13.30
CA LEU A 156 1.88 -3.79 -14.39
C LEU A 156 3.23 -3.10 -14.37
N ALA A 157 3.94 -3.11 -15.49
CA ALA A 157 5.28 -2.57 -15.59
C ALA A 157 5.49 -1.73 -16.84
N LYS A 158 6.49 -0.83 -16.81
CA LYS A 158 6.99 -0.19 -18.03
C LYS A 158 7.45 -1.29 -19.00
N PRO A 159 7.13 -1.22 -20.31
CA PRO A 159 7.48 -2.28 -21.24
C PRO A 159 8.98 -2.60 -21.26
N GLY A 160 9.32 -3.89 -21.19
CA GLY A 160 10.69 -4.39 -21.17
C GLY A 160 11.48 -4.11 -19.90
N SER A 161 10.88 -3.50 -18.86
CA SER A 161 11.59 -3.17 -17.61
C SER A 161 11.70 -4.33 -16.63
N ILE A 162 10.90 -5.39 -16.81
CA ILE A 162 10.95 -6.62 -16.01
C ILE A 162 10.54 -7.80 -16.89
N THR A 163 11.15 -8.96 -16.66
CA THR A 163 10.77 -10.22 -17.30
C THR A 163 10.45 -11.28 -16.23
N PRO A 164 9.50 -12.19 -16.50
CA PRO A 164 9.16 -13.22 -15.54
C PRO A 164 10.24 -14.32 -15.51
N HIS A 165 10.52 -14.87 -14.34
CA HIS A 165 11.51 -15.92 -14.12
C HIS A 165 10.90 -17.11 -13.36
N THR A 166 11.36 -18.33 -13.66
CA THR A 166 10.87 -19.57 -13.02
C THR A 166 11.92 -20.28 -12.17
N LYS A 167 13.19 -19.87 -12.27
CA LYS A 167 14.30 -20.43 -11.49
C LYS A 167 15.15 -19.28 -10.96
N PHE A 168 15.42 -19.32 -9.66
CA PHE A 168 16.24 -18.35 -8.95
C PHE A 168 16.96 -19.04 -7.79
N GLU A 169 18.00 -18.39 -7.27
CA GLU A 169 18.67 -18.78 -6.04
C GLU A 169 18.19 -17.85 -4.92
N ALA A 170 17.99 -18.40 -3.72
CA ALA A 170 17.53 -17.64 -2.56
C ALA A 170 18.21 -18.10 -1.28
N GLN A 171 18.38 -17.17 -0.35
CA GLN A 171 18.78 -17.45 1.02
C GLN A 171 17.50 -17.55 1.87
N VAL A 172 17.30 -18.69 2.53
CA VAL A 172 16.09 -18.97 3.32
C VAL A 172 16.49 -19.28 4.75
N TYR A 173 15.84 -18.61 5.70
CA TYR A 173 15.88 -18.97 7.12
C TYR A 173 14.74 -19.96 7.40
N VAL A 174 15.05 -21.13 7.95
CA VAL A 174 14.10 -22.24 8.22
C VAL A 174 13.75 -22.29 9.70
#